data_AF-A0A6V8F037-F1
#
_entry.id   AF-A0A6V8F037-F1
#
_cell.length_a   1.000
_cell.length_b   1.000
_cell.length_c   1.000
_cell.angle_alpha   90.00
_cell.angle_beta   90.00
_cell.angle_gamma   90.00
#
_symmetry.space_group_name_H-M   'P 1'
#
loop_
_entity.id
_entity.type
_entity.pdbx_description
1 polymer ?
#
loop_
_entity_poly.entity_id
_entity_poly.type
_entity_poly.pdbx_seq_one_letter_code
_entity_poly.pdbx_strand_id
1 'polypeptide(L)'
;MNAKQTIIDSMNENAKDNGYYLCPDAQLFSDLIDGLAKNTQRYGYGSCPCRVASGLKKHDVDIICPCEYRDADVDEFGMCYCGLFVHERIKNNPSQLGPIPERRPQEIIDAALTAAETKSSTSEETTLHPKSVKKTQTITVWRCTVCGYLCARETPPPICPICKAKAERFEPFALG
;
A
#
# COMPACT_ATOMS: atom_id res chain seq x y z
N MET A 1 3.85 -3.45 25.69
CA MET A 1 4.75 -2.74 24.76
C MET A 1 4.09 -1.42 24.39
N ASN A 2 4.86 -0.34 24.26
CA ASN A 2 4.35 0.94 23.74
C ASN A 2 3.93 0.74 22.28
N ALA A 3 2.76 1.26 21.85
CA ALA A 3 2.27 1.13 20.48
C ALA A 3 3.31 1.59 19.43
N LYS A 4 4.09 2.63 19.76
CA LYS A 4 5.20 3.10 18.91
C LYS A 4 6.32 2.06 18.77
N GLN A 5 6.65 1.35 19.85
CA GLN A 5 7.68 0.31 19.81
C GLN A 5 7.27 -0.84 18.88
N THR A 6 6.02 -1.28 18.96
CA THR A 6 5.49 -2.32 18.06
C THR A 6 5.56 -1.90 16.59
N ILE A 7 5.27 -0.63 16.29
CA ILE A 7 5.42 -0.10 14.92
C ILE A 7 6.89 -0.11 14.51
N ILE A 8 7.80 0.38 15.36
CA ILE A 8 9.24 0.40 15.10
C ILE A 8 9.77 -1.02 14.82
N ASP A 9 9.40 -1.99 15.64
CA ASP A 9 9.83 -3.38 15.49
C ASP A 9 9.35 -3.96 14.16
N SER A 10 8.07 -3.73 13.83
CA SER A 10 7.48 -4.16 12.56
C SER A 10 8.14 -3.51 11.34
N MET A 11 8.42 -2.20 11.40
CA MET A 11 9.09 -1.49 10.30
C MET A 11 10.55 -1.96 10.14
N ASN A 12 11.25 -2.26 11.24
CA ASN A 12 12.62 -2.79 11.21
C ASN A 12 12.67 -4.19 10.61
N GLU A 13 11.80 -5.10 11.04
CA GLU A 13 11.69 -6.45 10.49
C GLU A 13 11.39 -6.39 9.00
N ASN A 14 10.41 -5.59 8.62
CA ASN A 14 10.04 -5.42 7.23
C ASN A 14 11.17 -4.80 6.38
N ALA A 15 11.90 -3.81 6.90
CA ALA A 15 13.05 -3.24 6.19
C ALA A 15 14.13 -4.30 5.98
N LYS A 16 14.47 -5.07 7.02
CA LYS A 16 15.46 -6.15 6.98
C LYS A 16 15.10 -7.23 5.97
N ASP A 17 13.85 -7.70 5.97
CA ASP A 17 13.38 -8.79 5.11
C ASP A 17 13.37 -8.41 3.62
N ASN A 18 13.24 -7.11 3.32
CA ASN A 18 13.17 -6.60 1.96
C ASN A 18 14.46 -5.87 1.51
N GLY A 19 15.52 -5.87 2.33
CA GLY A 19 16.81 -5.25 1.98
C GLY A 19 16.80 -3.70 2.01
N TYR A 20 15.89 -3.10 2.77
CA TYR A 20 15.81 -1.66 2.98
C TYR A 20 16.43 -1.23 4.31
N TYR A 21 16.61 0.08 4.46
CA TYR A 21 16.96 0.71 5.72
C TYR A 21 15.87 1.69 6.13
N LEU A 22 15.79 1.98 7.43
CA LEU A 22 14.92 3.03 7.93
C LEU A 22 15.60 4.40 7.81
N CYS A 23 14.77 5.44 7.79
CA CYS A 23 15.18 6.84 7.69
C CYS A 23 16.36 7.16 8.65
N PRO A 24 17.49 7.69 8.13
CA PRO A 24 18.65 8.03 8.96
C PRO A 24 18.48 9.34 9.73
N ASP A 25 17.51 10.18 9.36
CA ASP A 25 17.18 11.40 10.10
C ASP A 25 16.29 11.04 11.30
N ALA A 26 16.84 11.22 12.51
CA ALA A 26 16.17 10.82 13.75
C ALA A 26 14.87 11.60 14.02
N GLN A 27 14.81 12.87 13.62
CA GLN A 27 13.63 13.71 13.85
C GLN A 27 12.52 13.30 12.87
N LEU A 28 12.85 13.22 11.58
CA LEU A 28 11.91 12.76 10.56
C LEU A 28 11.40 11.35 10.87
N PHE A 29 12.29 10.42 11.25
CA PHE A 29 11.92 9.08 11.68
C PHE A 29 10.90 9.12 12.83
N SER A 30 11.20 9.88 13.90
CA SER A 30 10.30 10.01 15.05
C SER A 30 8.93 10.56 14.65
N ASP A 31 8.89 11.59 13.80
CA ASP A 31 7.66 12.22 13.35
C ASP A 31 6.80 11.27 12.50
N LEU A 32 7.43 10.45 11.66
CA LEU A 32 6.76 9.43 10.85
C LEU A 32 6.15 8.32 11.72
N ILE A 33 6.90 7.82 12.71
CA ILE A 33 6.39 6.82 13.67
C ILE A 33 5.21 7.39 14.47
N ASP A 34 5.31 8.65 14.90
CA ASP A 34 4.25 9.33 15.62
C ASP A 34 3.00 9.51 14.76
N GLY A 35 3.17 9.87 13.49
CA GLY A 35 2.09 9.95 12.51
C GLY A 35 1.42 8.58 12.29
N LEU A 36 2.21 7.51 12.13
CA LEU A 36 1.68 6.14 11.99
C LEU A 36 0.90 5.71 13.22
N ALA A 37 1.40 5.99 14.43
CA ALA A 37 0.72 5.66 15.67
C ALA A 37 -0.61 6.42 15.79
N LYS A 38 -0.61 7.73 15.50
CA LYS A 38 -1.82 8.56 15.49
C LYS A 38 -2.84 8.08 14.46
N ASN A 39 -2.40 7.74 13.25
CA ASN A 39 -3.28 7.21 12.20
C ASN A 39 -3.85 5.84 12.57
N THR A 40 -3.04 4.98 13.18
CA THR A 40 -3.51 3.68 13.68
C THR A 40 -4.59 3.86 14.73
N GLN A 41 -4.40 4.77 15.68
CA GLN A 41 -5.40 5.10 16.70
C GLN A 41 -6.67 5.72 16.09
N ARG A 42 -6.51 6.62 15.12
CA ARG A 42 -7.62 7.38 14.52
C ARG A 42 -8.48 6.53 13.58
N TYR A 43 -7.87 5.73 12.72
CA TYR A 43 -8.56 5.02 11.63
C TYR A 43 -8.69 3.52 11.87
N GLY A 44 -7.98 2.96 12.86
CA GLY A 44 -7.90 1.52 13.09
C GLY A 44 -6.92 0.78 12.17
N TYR A 45 -6.12 1.52 11.39
CA TYR A 45 -5.04 0.98 10.55
C TYR A 45 -3.91 2.01 10.37
N GLY A 46 -2.70 1.53 10.16
CA GLY A 46 -1.50 2.37 9.97
C GLY A 46 -1.45 3.02 8.60
N SER A 47 -2.34 3.97 8.33
CA SER A 47 -2.30 4.77 7.11
C SER A 47 -1.00 5.57 7.04
N CYS A 48 -0.40 5.69 5.85
CA CYS A 48 0.78 6.50 5.58
C CYS A 48 0.65 7.89 6.23
N PRO A 49 1.64 8.34 7.04
CA PRO A 49 1.54 9.60 7.76
C PRO A 49 1.63 10.84 6.87
N CYS A 50 2.15 10.69 5.65
CA CYS A 50 2.34 11.78 4.69
C CYS A 50 1.30 11.79 3.56
N ARG A 51 0.30 10.89 3.58
CA ARG A 51 -0.81 10.88 2.62
C ARG A 51 -2.14 11.08 3.34
N VAL A 52 -3.06 11.77 2.68
CA VAL A 52 -4.40 11.97 3.22
C VAL A 52 -5.18 10.66 3.13
N ALA A 53 -5.61 10.17 4.29
CA ALA A 53 -6.44 8.97 4.43
C ALA A 53 -7.93 9.34 4.32
N SER A 54 -8.70 8.53 3.60
CA SER A 54 -10.17 8.63 3.59
C SER A 54 -10.80 8.18 4.92
N GLY A 55 -10.05 7.44 5.75
CA GLY A 55 -10.59 6.80 6.96
C GLY A 55 -11.49 5.60 6.63
N LEU A 56 -11.47 5.14 5.38
CA LEU A 56 -12.15 3.97 4.88
C LEU A 56 -11.10 2.99 4.40
N LYS A 57 -10.81 1.96 5.21
CA LYS A 57 -9.76 0.97 4.91
C LYS A 57 -9.81 0.44 3.48
N LYS A 58 -11.00 0.22 2.91
CA LYS A 58 -11.19 -0.26 1.53
C LYS A 58 -10.66 0.69 0.43
N HIS A 59 -10.59 1.99 0.68
CA HIS A 59 -10.09 3.00 -0.27
C HIS A 59 -8.66 3.48 0.05
N ASP A 60 -8.11 3.03 1.19
CA ASP A 60 -6.78 3.39 1.65
C ASP A 60 -5.82 2.20 1.67
N VAL A 61 -6.24 1.02 1.17
CA VAL A 61 -5.42 -0.21 1.20
C VAL A 61 -4.05 -0.01 0.57
N ASP A 62 -3.97 0.80 -0.47
CA ASP A 62 -2.76 1.11 -1.23
C ASP A 62 -1.79 1.99 -0.43
N ILE A 63 -2.27 2.72 0.59
CA ILE A 63 -1.49 3.62 1.44
C ILE A 63 -1.33 3.14 2.89
N ILE A 64 -1.79 1.92 3.23
CA ILE A 64 -1.45 1.28 4.52
C ILE A 64 0.06 1.02 4.53
N CYS A 65 0.76 1.45 5.58
CA CYS A 65 2.21 1.33 5.66
C CYS A 65 2.64 -0.11 6.03
N PRO A 66 3.62 -0.71 5.31
CA PRO A 66 4.28 -0.22 4.09
C PRO A 66 3.36 -0.24 2.86
N CYS A 67 3.29 0.89 2.15
CA CYS A 67 2.36 1.10 1.03
C CYS A 67 2.81 0.40 -0.26
N GLU A 68 1.87 0.21 -1.18
CA GLU A 68 2.10 -0.45 -2.48
C GLU A 68 3.19 0.24 -3.32
N TYR A 69 3.34 1.56 -3.16
CA TYR A 69 4.29 2.38 -3.92
C TYR A 69 5.75 2.29 -3.43
N ARG A 70 5.98 1.75 -2.23
CA ARG A 70 7.29 1.84 -1.55
C ARG A 70 8.43 1.29 -2.40
N ASP A 71 8.26 0.10 -2.95
CA ASP A 71 9.36 -0.61 -3.62
C ASP A 71 9.79 0.14 -4.88
N ALA A 72 8.82 0.53 -5.72
CA ALA A 72 9.07 1.32 -6.91
C ALA A 72 9.72 2.68 -6.59
N ASP A 73 9.29 3.34 -5.51
CA ASP A 73 9.85 4.61 -5.08
C ASP A 73 11.29 4.45 -4.56
N VAL A 74 11.57 3.41 -3.77
CA VAL A 74 12.93 3.14 -3.28
C VAL A 74 13.86 2.74 -4.41
N ASP A 75 13.41 1.95 -5.38
CA ASP A 75 14.22 1.53 -6.52
C ASP A 75 14.59 2.72 -7.43
N GLU A 76 13.64 3.62 -7.70
CA GLU A 76 13.83 4.76 -8.59
C GLU A 76 14.51 5.94 -7.88
N PHE A 77 13.99 6.34 -6.73
CA PHE A 77 14.39 7.55 -6.01
C PHE A 77 15.28 7.28 -4.80
N GLY A 78 15.42 6.03 -4.37
CA GLY A 78 16.24 5.66 -3.21
C GLY A 78 15.52 5.81 -1.87
N MET A 79 14.27 6.25 -1.86
CA MET A 79 13.44 6.41 -0.68
C MET A 79 11.97 6.29 -1.04
N CYS A 80 11.15 5.81 -0.10
CA CYS A 80 9.70 5.87 -0.29
C CYS A 80 9.20 7.32 -0.17
N TYR A 81 7.95 7.56 -0.58
CA TYR A 81 7.35 8.90 -0.60
C TYR A 81 7.54 9.73 0.68
N CYS A 82 7.43 9.10 1.85
CA CYS A 82 7.60 9.78 3.14
C CYS A 82 9.05 9.77 3.68
N GLY A 83 9.98 9.08 3.03
CA GLY A 83 11.36 8.92 3.48
C GLY A 83 11.56 7.89 4.61
N LEU A 84 10.53 7.12 4.98
CA LEU A 84 10.63 6.12 6.06
C LEU A 84 11.55 4.96 5.69
N PHE A 85 11.39 4.42 4.48
CA PHE A 85 12.23 3.36 3.93
C PHE A 85 13.18 3.96 2.90
N VAL A 86 14.45 3.59 2.98
CA VAL A 86 15.50 4.12 2.13
C VAL A 86 16.45 3.02 1.64
N HIS A 87 17.04 3.25 0.47
CA HIS A 87 18.14 2.46 -0.08
C HIS A 87 19.44 2.77 0.69
N GLU A 88 20.41 1.86 0.64
CA GLU A 88 21.71 2.01 1.30
C GLU A 88 22.40 3.35 0.97
N ARG A 89 22.27 3.79 -0.28
CA ARG A 89 22.85 5.05 -0.78
C ARG A 89 22.38 6.27 0.02
N ILE A 90 21.11 6.32 0.41
CA ILE A 90 20.53 7.44 1.16
C ILE A 90 20.86 7.30 2.64
N LYS A 91 20.86 6.08 3.18
CA LYS A 91 21.33 5.82 4.56
C LYS A 91 22.75 6.35 4.77
N ASN A 92 23.65 6.09 3.83
CA ASN A 92 25.05 6.48 3.92
C ASN A 92 25.29 7.94 3.52
N ASN A 93 24.32 8.60 2.86
CA ASN A 93 24.36 10.01 2.54
C ASN A 93 22.99 10.68 2.76
N PRO A 94 22.61 10.99 4.03
CA PRO A 94 21.30 11.55 4.36
C PRO A 94 20.95 12.87 3.69
N SER A 95 21.95 13.59 3.15
CA SER A 95 21.73 14.84 2.38
C SER A 95 20.92 14.64 1.09
N GLN A 96 20.76 13.40 0.63
CA GLN A 96 19.94 13.05 -0.53
C GLN A 96 18.46 12.82 -0.18
N LEU A 97 18.07 12.89 1.10
CA LEU A 97 16.66 12.92 1.47
C LEU A 97 15.98 14.15 0.86
N GLY A 98 14.78 13.96 0.33
CA GLY A 98 14.06 15.02 -0.37
C GLY A 98 12.68 14.56 -0.86
N PRO A 99 11.89 15.47 -1.45
CA PRO A 99 10.61 15.12 -2.02
C PRO A 99 10.78 14.26 -3.27
N ILE A 100 9.86 13.31 -3.45
CA ILE A 100 9.74 12.52 -4.68
C ILE A 100 8.33 12.71 -5.27
N PRO A 101 8.13 12.43 -6.57
CA PRO A 101 6.80 12.48 -7.17
C PRO A 101 5.80 11.55 -6.46
N GLU A 102 4.55 11.98 -6.33
CA GLU A 102 3.48 11.12 -5.82
C GLU A 102 3.11 10.08 -6.90
N ARG A 103 3.31 8.80 -6.59
CA ARG A 103 2.99 7.68 -7.49
C ARG A 103 1.54 7.25 -7.39
N ARG A 104 0.84 7.61 -6.30
CA ARG A 104 -0.58 7.31 -6.14
C ARG A 104 -1.39 8.01 -7.23
N PRO A 105 -2.09 7.27 -8.13
CA PRO A 105 -2.87 7.87 -9.21
C PRO A 105 -3.93 8.84 -8.69
N GLN A 106 -4.12 9.95 -9.39
CA GLN A 106 -5.04 11.00 -8.99
C GLN A 106 -6.48 10.48 -8.89
N GLU A 107 -6.88 9.59 -9.80
CA GLU A 107 -8.23 9.01 -9.82
C GLU A 107 -8.50 8.17 -8.55
N ILE A 108 -7.47 7.54 -7.98
CA ILE A 108 -7.58 6.78 -6.72
C ILE A 108 -7.69 7.72 -5.53
N ILE A 109 -6.91 8.81 -5.53
CA ILE A 109 -6.99 9.86 -4.50
C ILE A 109 -8.40 10.46 -4.47
N ASP A 110 -8.90 10.88 -5.62
CA ASP A 110 -10.20 11.53 -5.76
C ASP A 110 -11.32 10.59 -5.30
N ALA A 111 -11.28 9.32 -5.73
CA ALA A 111 -12.26 8.31 -5.31
C ALA A 111 -12.27 8.09 -3.78
N ALA A 112 -11.09 8.08 -3.14
CA ALA A 112 -10.98 7.92 -1.69
C ALA A 112 -11.58 9.13 -0.94
N LEU A 113 -11.32 10.35 -1.41
CA LEU A 113 -11.83 11.58 -0.81
C LEU A 113 -13.35 11.71 -0.98
N THR A 114 -13.90 11.48 -2.17
CA THR A 114 -15.35 11.48 -2.41
C THR A 114 -16.07 10.45 -1.52
N ALA A 115 -15.45 9.28 -1.32
CA ALA A 115 -16.02 8.28 -0.41
C ALA A 115 -16.02 8.72 1.06
N ALA A 116 -15.02 9.49 1.49
CA ALA A 116 -14.96 10.06 2.84
C ALA A 116 -16.06 11.11 3.06
N GLU A 117 -16.27 12.00 2.08
CA GLU A 117 -17.33 13.02 2.10
C GLU A 117 -18.72 12.39 2.19
N THR A 118 -18.97 11.36 1.38
CA THR A 118 -20.26 10.65 1.38
C THR A 118 -20.55 10.00 2.73
N LYS A 119 -19.52 9.47 3.42
CA LYS A 119 -19.66 8.91 4.77
C LYS A 119 -20.02 9.96 5.82
N SER A 120 -19.47 11.17 5.72
CA SER A 120 -19.82 12.27 6.64
C SER A 120 -21.25 12.79 6.45
N SER A 121 -21.81 12.68 5.24
CA SER A 121 -23.16 13.18 4.93
C SER A 121 -24.30 12.19 5.23
N THR A 122 -24.00 10.95 5.64
CA THR A 122 -25.01 9.88 5.83
C THR A 122 -25.24 9.55 7.31
N SER A 123 -25.32 10.56 8.19
CA SER A 123 -25.71 10.37 9.59
C SER A 123 -27.21 10.48 9.87
N GLU A 124 -28.07 10.72 8.87
CA GLU A 124 -29.52 10.59 9.05
C GLU A 124 -30.20 9.88 7.86
N GLU A 125 -31.04 8.92 8.23
CA GLU A 125 -32.15 8.29 7.50
C GLU A 125 -31.89 7.26 6.38
N THR A 126 -32.04 6.00 6.81
CA THR A 126 -32.67 4.88 6.10
C THR A 126 -33.51 5.27 4.88
N THR A 127 -33.10 4.78 3.71
CA THR A 127 -33.95 3.95 2.84
C THR A 127 -33.05 3.30 1.79
N LEU A 128 -32.95 1.96 1.85
CA LEU A 128 -32.28 1.19 0.82
C LEU A 128 -33.03 1.34 -0.51
N HIS A 129 -32.34 1.83 -1.53
CA HIS A 129 -32.61 1.46 -2.92
C HIS A 129 -31.27 1.17 -3.62
N PRO A 130 -31.07 -0.04 -4.17
CA PRO A 130 -29.86 -0.34 -4.92
C PRO A 130 -30.04 0.17 -6.35
N LYS A 131 -29.24 1.16 -6.76
CA LYS A 131 -29.03 1.44 -8.19
C LYS A 131 -27.60 1.10 -8.56
N SER A 132 -27.46 -0.15 -9.00
CA SER A 132 -26.33 -0.68 -9.75
C SER A 132 -26.27 -0.03 -11.12
N VAL A 133 -25.08 0.40 -11.59
CA VAL A 133 -24.56 0.00 -12.91
C VAL A 133 -23.03 -0.10 -12.81
N LYS A 134 -22.55 -1.35 -12.87
CA LYS A 134 -21.14 -1.76 -12.95
C LYS A 134 -20.65 -1.56 -14.38
N LYS A 135 -19.45 -1.00 -14.57
CA LYS A 135 -18.70 -1.13 -15.83
C LYS A 135 -17.88 -2.42 -15.72
N THR A 136 -18.42 -3.50 -16.26
CA THR A 136 -17.84 -4.84 -16.21
C THR A 136 -16.66 -4.90 -17.20
N GLN A 137 -15.44 -4.65 -16.72
CA GLN A 137 -14.26 -5.10 -17.45
C GLN A 137 -14.01 -6.57 -17.10
N THR A 138 -14.06 -7.44 -18.10
CA THR A 138 -13.79 -8.88 -17.96
C THR A 138 -12.28 -9.09 -17.90
N ILE A 139 -11.72 -9.08 -16.69
CA ILE A 139 -10.31 -9.42 -16.47
C ILE A 139 -10.14 -10.94 -16.38
N THR A 140 -9.15 -11.49 -17.10
CA THR A 140 -8.83 -12.92 -17.07
C THR A 140 -8.20 -13.29 -15.73
N VAL A 141 -8.70 -14.35 -15.09
CA VAL A 141 -8.08 -14.93 -13.90
C VAL A 141 -7.13 -16.03 -14.34
N TRP A 142 -5.89 -16.01 -13.86
CA TRP A 142 -4.87 -17.02 -14.13
C TRP A 142 -4.62 -17.86 -12.89
N ARG A 143 -4.51 -19.18 -13.07
CA ARG A 143 -4.21 -20.17 -12.03
C ARG A 143 -2.85 -20.81 -12.28
N CYS A 144 -1.99 -20.83 -11.27
CA CYS A 144 -0.79 -21.64 -11.28
C CYS A 144 -1.14 -23.13 -11.17
N THR A 145 -0.76 -23.94 -12.15
CA THR A 145 -1.03 -25.40 -12.18
C THR A 145 -0.19 -26.20 -11.19
N VAL A 146 0.81 -25.57 -10.54
CA VAL A 146 1.65 -26.23 -9.51
C VAL A 146 1.01 -26.10 -8.13
N CYS A 147 0.67 -24.89 -7.71
CA CYS A 147 0.26 -24.58 -6.33
C CYS A 147 -1.17 -24.02 -6.19
N GLY A 148 -1.85 -23.72 -7.28
CA GLY A 148 -3.19 -23.16 -7.27
C GLY A 148 -3.29 -21.65 -7.03
N TYR A 149 -2.18 -20.92 -6.98
CA TYR A 149 -2.19 -19.45 -6.88
C TYR A 149 -3.05 -18.82 -7.99
N LEU A 150 -3.94 -17.90 -7.62
CA LEU A 150 -4.84 -17.19 -8.53
C LEU A 150 -4.47 -15.70 -8.61
N CYS A 151 -4.45 -15.15 -9.82
CA CYS A 151 -4.29 -13.71 -10.04
C CYS A 151 -5.14 -13.21 -11.22
N ALA A 152 -5.80 -12.06 -11.06
CA ALA A 152 -6.56 -11.41 -12.12
C ALA A 152 -5.68 -10.37 -12.85
N ARG A 153 -5.29 -10.64 -14.09
CA ARG A 153 -4.37 -9.82 -14.91
C ARG A 153 -4.61 -10.09 -16.40
N GLU A 154 -4.18 -9.17 -17.27
CA GLU A 154 -4.19 -9.42 -18.73
C GLU A 154 -3.32 -10.62 -19.12
N THR A 155 -2.13 -10.75 -18.50
CA THR A 155 -1.17 -11.85 -18.72
C THR A 155 -0.72 -12.47 -17.39
N PRO A 156 -0.29 -13.76 -17.37
CA PRO A 156 0.17 -14.41 -16.15
C PRO A 156 1.53 -13.86 -15.72
N PRO A 157 1.86 -13.89 -14.42
CA PRO A 157 3.16 -13.43 -13.94
C PRO A 157 4.30 -14.29 -14.50
N PRO A 158 5.49 -13.72 -14.76
CA PRO A 158 6.64 -14.46 -15.28
C PRO A 158 7.09 -15.59 -14.35
N ILE A 159 6.87 -15.42 -13.03
CA ILE A 159 7.19 -16.37 -11.97
C ILE A 159 6.06 -16.37 -10.94
N CYS A 160 5.60 -17.55 -10.51
CA CYS A 160 4.62 -17.69 -9.45
C CYS A 160 5.21 -17.21 -8.11
N PRO A 161 4.54 -16.28 -7.39
CA PRO A 161 5.09 -15.74 -6.14
C PRO A 161 5.18 -16.81 -5.05
N ILE A 162 4.31 -17.82 -5.11
CA ILE A 162 4.20 -18.89 -4.11
C ILE A 162 5.22 -20.01 -4.37
N CYS A 163 5.24 -20.61 -5.56
CA CYS A 163 6.02 -21.82 -5.84
C CYS A 163 7.19 -21.63 -6.83
N LYS A 164 7.39 -20.40 -7.34
CA LYS A 164 8.44 -20.04 -8.29
C LYS A 164 8.36 -20.71 -9.69
N ALA A 165 7.24 -21.35 -10.02
CA ALA A 165 6.96 -21.86 -11.35
C ALA A 165 6.90 -20.73 -12.41
N LYS A 166 7.42 -20.97 -13.61
CA LYS A 166 7.44 -19.99 -14.72
C LYS A 166 6.04 -19.73 -15.30
N ALA A 167 5.85 -18.64 -16.07
CA ALA A 167 4.59 -18.25 -16.70
C ALA A 167 3.90 -19.37 -17.50
N GLU A 168 4.66 -20.25 -18.16
CA GLU A 168 4.16 -21.43 -18.89
C GLU A 168 3.36 -22.42 -18.02
N ARG A 169 3.48 -22.30 -16.69
CA ARG A 169 2.76 -23.11 -15.70
C ARG A 169 1.46 -22.44 -15.23
N PHE A 170 0.99 -21.39 -15.90
CA PHE A 170 -0.30 -20.74 -15.62
C PHE A 170 -1.34 -21.06 -16.69
N GLU A 171 -2.59 -21.22 -16.26
CA GLU A 171 -3.76 -21.45 -17.13
C GLU A 171 -4.89 -20.47 -16.79
N PRO A 172 -5.74 -20.07 -17.76
CA PRO A 172 -6.97 -19.33 -17.46
C PRO A 172 -7.88 -20.12 -16.53
N PHE A 173 -8.50 -19.45 -15.56
CA PHE A 173 -9.39 -20.03 -14.57
C PHE A 173 -10.77 -19.37 -14.64
N ALA A 174 -11.80 -20.20 -14.69
CA ALA A 174 -13.19 -19.80 -14.55
C ALA A 174 -13.84 -20.61 -13.42
N LEU A 175 -14.66 -19.95 -12.61
CA LEU A 175 -15.52 -20.63 -11.65
C LEU A 175 -16.67 -21.28 -12.45
N GLY A 176 -16.64 -22.61 -12.54
CA GLY A 176 -17.76 -23.41 -13.04
C GLY A 176 -18.86 -23.58 -12.02
#